data_AF-A0A4P7VPP9-F1
#
_entry.id   AF-A0A4P7VPP9-F1
#
_cell.length_a   1.000
_cell.length_b   1.000
_cell.length_c   1.000
_cell.angle_alpha   90.00
_cell.angle_beta   90.00
_cell.angle_gamma   90.00
#
_symmetry.space_group_name_H-M   'P 1'
#
loop_
_entity.id
_entity.type
_entity.pdbx_description
1 polymer ?
#
loop_
_entity_poly.entity_id
_entity_poly.type
_entity_poly.pdbx_seq_one_letter_code
_entity_poly.pdbx_strand_id
1 'polypeptide(L)'
;MSDGILFKDTSAWMDTVDLALCLFIYEVCNDCQFGHLSGSDFVNFMNLKPTVQPVTVRPKENLRICYMVLSVSQTVKPRERGKQWAEDFLQRCGISKSYYDKHRNDVCAQGATRENREYRKSIDNAIEKARQLNRTP
;
A
#
# COMPACT_ATOMS: atom_id res chain seq x y z
N MET A 1 30.72 -19.05 12.37
CA MET A 1 29.74 -17.98 12.66
C MET A 1 29.84 -16.95 11.54
N SER A 2 29.05 -17.09 10.48
CA SER A 2 29.09 -16.13 9.35
C SER A 2 27.94 -16.29 8.33
N ASP A 3 26.90 -17.07 8.61
CA ASP A 3 25.75 -17.20 7.69
C ASP A 3 24.64 -16.18 7.95
N GLY A 4 24.68 -15.49 9.09
CA GLY A 4 23.63 -14.57 9.53
C GLY A 4 23.72 -13.13 8.98
N ILE A 5 24.86 -12.74 8.39
CA ILE A 5 25.07 -11.37 7.88
C ILE A 5 24.64 -11.26 6.42
N LEU A 6 24.91 -12.29 5.60
CA LEU A 6 24.59 -12.28 4.16
C LEU A 6 23.08 -12.28 3.85
N PHE A 7 22.25 -12.88 4.72
CA PHE A 7 20.80 -12.98 4.51
C PHE A 7 20.01 -11.71 4.89
N LYS A 8 20.57 -10.84 5.74
CA LYS A 8 19.88 -9.58 6.11
C LYS A 8 19.92 -8.57 4.97
N ASP A 9 21.02 -8.50 4.23
CA ASP A 9 21.21 -7.50 3.18
C ASP A 9 20.40 -7.76 1.90
N THR A 10 20.04 -9.02 1.59
CA THR A 10 19.21 -9.31 0.40
C THR A 10 17.74 -8.96 0.62
N SER A 11 17.26 -8.98 1.87
CA SER A 11 15.86 -8.65 2.20
C SER A 11 15.48 -7.19 1.89
N ALA A 12 16.45 -6.28 1.94
CA ALA A 12 16.27 -4.86 1.59
C ALA A 12 16.00 -4.65 0.08
N TRP A 13 16.35 -5.62 -0.77
CA TRP A 13 16.15 -5.56 -2.21
C TRP A 13 14.90 -6.32 -2.67
N MET A 14 14.39 -7.24 -1.85
CA MET A 14 13.19 -8.01 -2.18
C MET A 14 11.94 -7.14 -2.02
N ASP A 15 11.13 -7.12 -3.08
CA ASP A 15 9.84 -6.47 -3.02
C ASP A 15 8.95 -7.12 -1.94
N THR A 16 8.25 -6.27 -1.21
CA THR A 16 7.28 -6.67 -0.18
C THR A 16 5.89 -6.78 -0.77
N VAL A 17 5.57 -5.89 -1.71
CA VAL A 17 4.29 -5.83 -2.43
C VAL A 17 4.54 -6.29 -3.86
N ASP A 18 3.72 -7.23 -4.30
CA ASP A 18 3.77 -7.77 -5.66
C ASP A 18 3.66 -6.66 -6.73
N LEU A 19 4.39 -6.82 -7.84
CA LEU A 19 4.45 -5.81 -8.90
C LEU A 19 3.08 -5.57 -9.53
N ALA A 20 2.32 -6.62 -9.83
CA ALA A 20 0.99 -6.46 -10.43
C ALA A 20 0.06 -5.71 -9.48
N LEU A 21 0.11 -6.01 -8.18
CA LEU A 21 -0.63 -5.26 -7.17
C LEU A 21 -0.21 -3.79 -7.13
N CYS A 22 1.08 -3.48 -7.18
CA CYS A 22 1.56 -2.09 -7.22
C CYS A 22 0.98 -1.33 -8.40
N LEU A 23 0.95 -1.94 -9.59
CA LEU A 23 0.43 -1.31 -10.82
C LEU A 23 -1.09 -1.10 -10.75
N PHE A 24 -1.87 -2.05 -10.24
CA PHE A 24 -3.31 -1.84 -10.10
C PHE A 24 -3.66 -0.80 -9.03
N ILE A 25 -2.89 -0.72 -7.94
CA ILE A 25 -3.08 0.35 -6.94
C ILE A 25 -2.65 1.70 -7.52
N TYR A 26 -1.61 1.75 -8.36
CA TYR A 26 -1.21 2.96 -9.08
C TYR A 26 -2.34 3.52 -9.94
N GLU A 27 -3.03 2.67 -10.71
CA GLU A 27 -4.19 3.07 -11.53
C GLU A 27 -5.33 3.71 -10.70
N VAL A 28 -5.50 3.28 -9.45
CA VAL A 28 -6.55 3.80 -8.56
C VAL A 28 -6.09 5.07 -7.85
N CYS A 29 -4.85 5.12 -7.38
CA CYS A 29 -4.41 6.10 -6.40
C CYS A 29 -3.55 7.23 -6.95
N ASN A 30 -2.88 7.05 -8.09
CA ASN A 30 -2.04 8.09 -8.67
C ASN A 30 -2.91 9.27 -9.14
N ASP A 31 -2.44 10.49 -8.92
CA ASP A 31 -3.18 11.75 -9.15
C ASP A 31 -4.50 11.92 -8.37
N CYS A 32 -4.95 10.90 -7.63
CA CYS A 32 -6.20 10.89 -6.85
C CYS A 32 -5.96 10.96 -5.33
N GLN A 33 -5.26 9.96 -4.77
CA GLN A 33 -4.90 9.89 -3.34
C GLN A 33 -3.50 10.43 -3.11
N PHE A 34 -2.59 10.17 -4.05
CA PHE A 34 -1.25 10.71 -4.06
C PHE A 34 -1.13 11.80 -5.12
N GLY A 35 -0.12 12.66 -4.96
CA GLY A 35 0.34 13.51 -6.07
C GLY A 35 0.84 12.65 -7.23
N HIS A 36 1.06 13.28 -8.38
CA HIS A 36 1.58 12.59 -9.56
C HIS A 36 2.91 11.90 -9.25
N LEU A 37 3.01 10.61 -9.58
CA LEU A 37 4.24 9.82 -9.53
C LEU A 37 4.44 9.10 -10.86
N SER A 38 5.70 8.84 -11.21
CA SER A 38 6.01 7.86 -12.24
C SER A 38 5.62 6.46 -11.74
N GLY A 39 5.31 5.54 -12.66
CA GLY A 39 5.02 4.15 -12.28
C GLY A 39 6.17 3.50 -11.51
N SER A 40 7.42 3.80 -11.88
CA SER A 40 8.62 3.34 -11.15
C SER A 40 8.72 3.91 -9.74
N ASP A 41 8.46 5.21 -9.55
CA ASP A 41 8.46 5.81 -8.22
C ASP A 41 7.33 5.25 -7.36
N PHE A 42 6.16 4.98 -7.95
CA PHE A 42 5.06 4.38 -7.21
C PHE A 42 5.38 2.96 -6.75
N VAL A 43 5.98 2.12 -7.61
CA VAL A 43 6.42 0.77 -7.24
C VAL A 43 7.48 0.82 -6.13
N ASN A 44 8.45 1.72 -6.25
CA ASN A 44 9.46 1.93 -5.20
C ASN A 44 8.83 2.38 -3.89
N PHE A 45 7.89 3.33 -3.95
CA PHE A 45 7.16 3.82 -2.79
C PHE A 45 6.37 2.71 -2.09
N MET A 46 5.60 1.93 -2.85
CA MET A 46 4.86 0.76 -2.34
C MET A 46 5.77 -0.28 -1.71
N ASN A 47 7.01 -0.41 -2.19
CA ASN A 47 7.99 -1.35 -1.65
C ASN A 47 8.93 -0.75 -0.60
N LEU A 48 8.63 0.46 -0.09
CA LEU A 48 9.45 1.17 0.89
C LEU A 48 10.90 1.38 0.42
N LYS A 49 11.11 1.48 -0.89
CA LYS A 49 12.39 1.81 -1.52
C LYS A 49 12.52 3.33 -1.71
N PRO A 50 13.73 3.85 -1.97
CA PRO A 50 13.91 5.25 -2.33
C PRO A 50 13.16 5.62 -3.62
N THR A 51 12.57 6.81 -3.66
CA THR A 51 11.95 7.40 -4.85
C THR A 51 12.79 8.56 -5.35
N VAL A 52 12.73 8.84 -6.66
CA VAL A 52 13.41 9.98 -7.26
C VAL A 52 12.77 11.29 -6.79
N GLN A 53 11.44 11.30 -6.70
CA GLN A 53 10.67 12.44 -6.23
C GLN A 53 10.00 12.16 -4.87
N PRO A 54 9.84 13.19 -4.01
CA PRO A 54 9.07 13.05 -2.79
C PRO A 54 7.62 12.67 -3.07
N VAL A 55 7.10 11.67 -2.37
CA VAL A 55 5.69 11.29 -2.46
C VAL A 55 4.86 12.17 -1.54
N THR A 56 3.79 12.78 -2.08
CA THR A 56 2.87 13.61 -1.32
C THR A 56 1.49 12.98 -1.26
N VAL A 57 0.92 12.87 -0.06
CA VAL A 57 -0.49 12.57 0.15
C VAL A 57 -1.33 13.80 -0.19
N ARG A 58 -2.39 13.64 -0.99
CA ARG A 58 -3.29 14.74 -1.30
C ARG A 58 -4.15 15.10 -0.08
N PRO A 59 -4.52 16.38 0.10
CA PRO A 59 -5.33 16.80 1.24
C PRO A 59 -6.63 15.99 1.36
N LYS A 60 -6.99 15.62 2.60
CA LYS A 60 -8.22 14.87 2.95
C LYS A 60 -8.25 13.40 2.49
N GLU A 61 -7.15 12.85 1.99
CA GLU A 61 -7.09 11.46 1.52
C GLU A 61 -6.59 10.45 2.57
N ASN A 62 -6.23 10.90 3.79
CA ASN A 62 -5.71 10.03 4.85
C ASN A 62 -6.61 8.82 5.15
N LEU A 63 -7.94 9.02 5.14
CA LEU A 63 -8.89 7.93 5.39
C LEU A 63 -8.79 6.84 4.31
N ARG A 64 -8.72 7.24 3.03
CA ARG A 64 -8.61 6.32 1.89
C ARG A 64 -7.25 5.63 1.84
N ILE A 65 -6.19 6.32 2.25
CA ILE A 65 -4.86 5.72 2.41
C ILE A 65 -4.88 4.68 3.53
N CYS A 66 -5.52 4.96 4.67
CA CYS A 66 -5.64 3.98 5.75
C CYS A 66 -6.32 2.69 5.28
N TYR A 67 -7.38 2.80 4.48
CA TYR A 67 -8.03 1.63 3.92
C TYR A 67 -7.13 0.88 2.93
N MET A 68 -6.46 1.59 2.02
CA MET A 68 -5.52 0.96 1.07
C MET A 68 -4.39 0.22 1.80
N VAL A 69 -3.78 0.84 2.81
CA VAL A 69 -2.74 0.23 3.63
C VAL A 69 -3.25 -1.02 4.33
N LEU A 70 -4.43 -0.97 4.95
CA LEU A 70 -5.05 -2.15 5.55
C LEU A 70 -5.19 -3.27 4.52
N SER A 71 -5.78 -2.98 3.36
CA SER A 71 -6.06 -3.99 2.34
C SER A 71 -4.79 -4.59 1.72
N VAL A 72 -3.79 -3.76 1.40
CA VAL A 72 -2.51 -4.23 0.85
C VAL A 72 -1.73 -5.05 1.88
N SER A 73 -1.67 -4.60 3.15
CA SER A 73 -0.95 -5.32 4.21
C SER A 73 -1.44 -6.76 4.41
N GLN A 74 -2.72 -7.02 4.15
CA GLN A 74 -3.32 -8.36 4.26
C GLN A 74 -2.89 -9.31 3.13
N THR A 75 -2.39 -8.77 2.02
CA THR A 75 -1.86 -9.57 0.89
C THR A 75 -0.42 -10.04 1.15
N VAL A 76 0.33 -9.33 1.98
CA VAL A 76 1.74 -9.62 2.29
C VAL A 76 1.85 -10.81 3.24
N LYS A 77 2.77 -11.73 2.93
CA LYS A 77 3.11 -12.89 3.78
C LYS A 77 4.59 -12.85 4.20
N PRO A 78 4.92 -13.23 5.45
CA PRO A 78 4.00 -13.57 6.54
C PRO A 78 3.24 -12.34 7.08
N ARG A 79 2.18 -12.56 7.87
CA ARG A 79 1.31 -11.49 8.39
C ARG A 79 2.08 -10.39 9.13
N GLU A 80 3.12 -10.74 9.89
CA GLU A 80 3.94 -9.77 10.61
C GLU A 80 4.70 -8.84 9.66
N ARG A 81 5.15 -9.33 8.50
CA ARG A 81 5.76 -8.49 7.46
C ARG A 81 4.75 -7.47 6.91
N GLY A 82 3.50 -7.89 6.72
CA GLY A 82 2.42 -6.98 6.32
C GLY A 82 2.13 -5.90 7.35
N LYS A 83 2.16 -6.23 8.65
CA LYS A 83 2.00 -5.24 9.73
C LYS A 83 3.14 -4.23 9.75
N GLN A 84 4.39 -4.71 9.67
CA GLN A 84 5.56 -3.83 9.63
C GLN A 84 5.51 -2.90 8.41
N TRP A 85 5.20 -3.46 7.24
CA TRP A 85 5.01 -2.67 6.02
C TRP A 85 3.96 -1.57 6.20
N ALA A 86 2.83 -1.88 6.84
CA ALA A 86 1.78 -0.91 7.08
C ALA A 86 2.26 0.25 7.98
N GLU A 87 2.99 -0.06 9.06
CA GLU A 87 3.53 0.95 9.98
C GLU A 87 4.52 1.88 9.27
N ASP A 88 5.50 1.30 8.55
CA ASP A 88 6.53 2.05 7.83
C ASP A 88 5.93 2.90 6.69
N PHE A 89 4.93 2.35 5.97
CA PHE A 89 4.26 3.06 4.88
C PHE A 89 3.43 4.23 5.40
N LEU A 90 2.72 4.06 6.51
CA LEU A 90 1.96 5.14 7.16
C LEU A 90 2.88 6.26 7.64
N GLN A 91 4.05 5.91 8.19
CA GLN A 91 5.06 6.89 8.58
C GLN A 91 5.51 7.73 7.39
N ARG A 92 5.77 7.12 6.22
CA ARG A 92 6.12 7.85 4.98
C ARG A 92 4.99 8.74 4.48
N CYS A 93 3.73 8.33 4.71
CA CYS A 93 2.55 9.14 4.38
C CYS A 93 2.29 10.28 5.39
N GLY A 94 3.05 10.36 6.50
CA GLY A 94 2.77 11.32 7.57
C GLY A 94 1.47 11.03 8.33
N ILE A 95 1.00 9.79 8.32
CA ILE A 95 -0.24 9.36 9.00
C ILE A 95 0.12 8.68 10.31
N SER A 96 -0.37 9.22 11.42
CA SER A 96 -0.11 8.63 12.75
C SER A 96 -0.78 7.27 12.93
N LYS A 97 -0.14 6.40 13.70
CA LYS A 97 -0.69 5.10 14.10
C LYS A 97 -2.06 5.23 14.79
N SER A 98 -2.24 6.24 15.65
CA SER A 98 -3.51 6.47 16.35
C SER A 98 -4.64 6.85 15.39
N TYR A 99 -4.36 7.67 14.37
CA TYR A 99 -5.33 7.97 13.32
C TYR A 99 -5.69 6.71 12.53
N TYR A 100 -4.68 5.95 12.09
CA TYR A 100 -4.89 4.70 11.36
C TYR A 100 -5.72 3.69 12.15
N ASP A 101 -5.37 3.48 13.42
CA ASP A 101 -6.06 2.53 14.31
C ASP A 101 -7.55 2.85 14.46
N LYS A 102 -7.89 4.14 14.47
CA LYS A 102 -9.27 4.63 14.57
C LYS A 102 -10.03 4.56 13.25
N HIS A 103 -9.38 4.84 12.13
CA HIS A 103 -10.06 5.17 10.87
C HIS A 103 -9.94 4.15 9.75
N ARG A 104 -9.05 3.16 9.83
CA ARG A 104 -8.79 2.18 8.75
C ARG A 104 -10.01 1.41 8.22
N ASN A 105 -11.10 1.37 8.98
CA ASN A 105 -12.34 0.68 8.61
C ASN A 105 -13.49 1.65 8.22
N ASP A 106 -13.34 2.97 8.36
CA ASP A 106 -14.48 3.89 8.20
C ASP A 106 -14.96 3.95 6.74
N VAL A 107 -14.09 3.65 5.78
CA VAL A 107 -14.45 3.49 4.36
C VAL A 107 -15.47 2.33 4.18
N CYS A 108 -15.46 1.34 5.07
CA CYS A 108 -16.38 0.20 5.07
C CYS A 108 -17.67 0.45 5.86
N ALA A 109 -17.80 1.57 6.58
CA ALA A 109 -18.95 1.84 7.44
C ALA A 109 -20.25 1.95 6.63
N GLN A 110 -21.39 1.54 7.23
CA GLN A 110 -22.70 1.62 6.58
C GLN A 110 -23.06 3.04 6.14
N GLY A 111 -22.63 4.05 6.90
CA GLY A 111 -22.80 5.47 6.59
C GLY A 111 -21.71 6.08 5.70
N ALA A 112 -20.79 5.30 5.13
CA ALA A 112 -19.73 5.83 4.26
C ALA A 112 -20.32 6.52 3.03
N THR A 113 -19.67 7.57 2.54
CA THR A 113 -20.12 8.29 1.33
C THR A 113 -20.05 7.41 0.08
N ARG A 114 -20.71 7.83 -1.01
CA ARG A 114 -20.65 7.10 -2.28
C ARG A 114 -19.22 6.96 -2.78
N GLU A 115 -18.46 8.05 -2.71
CA GLU A 115 -17.07 8.11 -3.16
C GLU A 115 -16.19 7.13 -2.37
N ASN A 116 -16.40 7.00 -1.06
CA ASN A 116 -15.67 6.03 -0.24
C ASN A 116 -16.05 4.58 -0.58
N ARG A 117 -17.33 4.31 -0.87
CA ARG A 117 -17.76 2.98 -1.32
C ARG A 117 -17.20 2.62 -2.69
N GLU A 118 -17.13 3.58 -3.61
CA GLU A 118 -16.54 3.38 -4.93
C GLU A 118 -15.03 3.16 -4.83
N TYR A 119 -14.33 3.98 -4.05
CA TYR A 119 -12.91 3.80 -3.78
C TYR A 119 -12.61 2.42 -3.19
N ARG A 120 -13.39 1.98 -2.19
CA ARG A 120 -13.29 0.63 -1.63
C ARG A 120 -13.36 -0.44 -2.72
N LYS A 121 -14.38 -0.38 -3.57
CA LYS A 121 -14.56 -1.34 -4.66
C LYS A 121 -13.36 -1.35 -5.61
N SER A 122 -12.80 -0.19 -5.93
CA SER A 122 -11.63 -0.09 -6.80
C SER A 122 -10.40 -0.76 -6.18
N ILE A 123 -10.13 -0.55 -4.89
CA ILE A 123 -9.02 -1.21 -4.17
C ILE A 123 -9.23 -2.72 -4.06
N ASP A 124 -10.43 -3.15 -3.67
CA ASP A 124 -10.77 -4.58 -3.56
C ASP A 124 -10.61 -5.28 -4.92
N ASN A 125 -11.05 -4.64 -6.01
CA ASN A 125 -10.90 -5.14 -7.36
C ASN A 125 -9.43 -5.18 -7.83
N ALA A 126 -8.62 -4.16 -7.49
CA ALA A 126 -7.19 -4.15 -7.78
C ALA A 126 -6.47 -5.36 -7.16
N ILE A 127 -6.80 -5.68 -5.89
CA ILE A 127 -6.25 -6.83 -5.19
C ILE A 127 -6.69 -8.15 -5.85
N GLU A 128 -7.96 -8.26 -6.22
CA GLU A 128 -8.47 -9.47 -6.85
C GLU A 128 -7.85 -9.71 -8.24
N LYS A 129 -7.70 -8.66 -9.05
CA LYS A 129 -6.99 -8.74 -10.34
C LYS A 129 -5.54 -9.18 -10.19
N ALA A 130 -4.80 -8.62 -9.22
CA ALA A 130 -3.43 -9.03 -8.95
C ALA A 130 -3.34 -10.52 -8.58
N ARG A 131 -4.26 -11.00 -7.73
CA ARG A 131 -4.34 -12.42 -7.35
C ARG A 131 -4.62 -13.33 -8.54
N GLN A 132 -5.50 -12.91 -9.46
CA GLN A 132 -5.84 -13.68 -10.65
C GLN A 132 -4.65 -13.79 -11.61
N LEU A 133 -3.92 -12.70 -11.83
CA LEU A 133 -2.70 -12.73 -12.66
C LEU A 133 -1.66 -13.70 -12.07
N ASN A 134 -1.43 -13.65 -10.76
CA ASN A 134 -0.45 -14.52 -10.08
C ASN A 134 -0.89 -15.99 -9.98
N ARG A 135 -2.13 -16.33 -10.36
CA ARG A 135 -2.65 -17.70 -10.44
C ARG A 135 -2.61 -18.26 -11.86
N THR A 136 -2.34 -17.43 -12.87
CA THR A 136 -2.27 -17.87 -14.26
C THR A 136 -0.93 -18.61 -14.47
N PRO A 137 -0.92 -19.85 -14.98
CA PRO A 137 0.29 -20.67 -15.12
C PRO A 137 1.38 -20.06 -16.00
#